data_AF-A0A2D4PJJ0-F1
#
_entry.id   AF-A0A2D4PJJ0-F1
#
_cell.length_a   1.000
_cell.length_b   1.000
_cell.length_c   1.000
_cell.angle_alpha   90.00
_cell.angle_beta   90.00
_cell.angle_gamma   90.00
#
_symmetry.space_group_name_H-M   'P 1'
#
loop_
_entity.id
_entity.type
_entity.pdbx_description
1 polymer ?
#
loop_
_entity_poly.entity_id
_entity_poly.type
_entity_poly.pdbx_seq_one_letter_code
_entity_poly.pdbx_strand_id
1 'polypeptide(L)'
;METFVFAIKLQLLQTARLVFKIQSLIPRRKTIGECILPLRDLSSQEVGYWLMITPPSKALVCSAELKIGTCFQAVNSRIQLQILEAQNLPSSSTPLSSSKYYSLIGQIP
;
A
#
# COMPACT_ATOMS: atom_id res chain seq x y z
N MET A 1 6.87 2.09 -12.70
CA MET A 1 5.55 1.77 -12.13
C MET A 1 5.58 0.31 -11.71
N GLU A 2 5.26 0.01 -10.45
CA GLU A 2 5.34 -1.34 -9.90
C GLU A 2 3.92 -1.90 -9.76
N THR A 3 3.69 -3.09 -10.32
CA THR A 3 2.37 -3.73 -10.39
C THR A 3 2.41 -5.09 -9.69
N PHE A 4 1.42 -5.34 -8.86
CA PHE A 4 1.22 -6.57 -8.11
C PHE A 4 -0.06 -7.23 -8.58
N VAL A 5 -0.03 -8.56 -8.71
CA VAL A 5 -1.20 -9.35 -9.08
C VAL A 5 -1.43 -10.40 -8.02
N PHE A 6 -2.62 -10.37 -7.44
CA PHE A 6 -3.05 -11.31 -6.41
C PHE A 6 -4.19 -12.17 -6.93
N ALA A 7 -4.12 -13.48 -6.68
CA ALA A 7 -5.25 -14.37 -6.87
C ALA A 7 -6.10 -14.36 -5.60
N ILE A 8 -7.40 -14.09 -5.71
CA ILE A 8 -8.33 -14.06 -4.60
C ILE A 8 -9.67 -14.67 -4.99
N LYS A 9 -10.25 -15.49 -4.10
CA LYS A 9 -11.60 -16.01 -4.29
C LYS A 9 -12.63 -14.90 -4.10
N LEU A 10 -13.67 -14.90 -4.92
CA LEU A 10 -14.76 -13.91 -4.86
C LEU A 10 -15.37 -13.78 -3.45
N GLN A 11 -15.51 -14.91 -2.74
CA GLN A 11 -16.04 -14.97 -1.37
C GLN A 11 -15.22 -14.17 -0.35
N LEU A 12 -13.90 -14.07 -0.58
CA LEU A 12 -13.00 -13.35 0.32
C LEU A 12 -13.05 -11.84 0.12
N LEU A 13 -13.55 -11.32 -1.01
CA LEU A 13 -13.61 -9.87 -1.24
C LEU A 13 -14.41 -9.13 -0.15
N GLN A 14 -15.44 -9.78 0.40
CA GLN A 14 -16.31 -9.18 1.40
C GLN A 14 -15.63 -9.01 2.78
N THR A 15 -14.74 -9.95 3.13
CA THR A 15 -14.13 -10.05 4.46
C THR A 15 -12.64 -9.70 4.47
N ALA A 16 -11.96 -9.84 3.34
CA ALA A 16 -10.55 -9.58 3.21
C ALA A 16 -10.27 -8.09 2.98
N ARG A 17 -9.06 -7.72 3.38
CA ARG A 17 -8.51 -6.38 3.24
C ARG A 17 -7.06 -6.53 2.83
N LEU A 18 -6.63 -5.68 1.92
CA LEU A 18 -5.23 -5.60 1.57
C LEU A 18 -4.53 -4.64 2.52
N VAL A 19 -3.44 -5.12 3.11
CA VAL A 19 -2.60 -4.31 3.98
C VAL A 19 -1.29 -4.04 3.27
N PHE A 20 -0.98 -2.77 3.08
CA PHE A 20 0.31 -2.31 2.60
C PHE A 20 1.16 -1.85 3.76
N LYS A 21 2.29 -2.51 3.95
CA LYS A 21 3.29 -2.08 4.93
C LYS A 21 4.41 -1.36 4.21
N ILE A 22 4.65 -0.11 4.61
CA ILE A 22 5.75 0.71 4.12
C ILE A 22 6.92 0.48 5.06
N GLN A 23 8.04 -0.01 4.54
CA GLN A 23 9.24 -0.24 5.32
C GLN A 23 10.40 0.62 4.79
N SER A 24 11.12 1.27 5.71
CA SER A 24 12.43 1.85 5.39
C SER A 24 13.45 0.73 5.30
N LEU A 25 14.22 0.65 4.22
CA LEU A 25 15.28 -0.37 4.09
C LEU A 25 16.61 0.06 4.73
N ILE A 26 16.86 1.37 4.87
CA ILE A 26 18.13 1.92 5.39
C ILE A 26 17.81 2.91 6.53
N PRO A 27 18.59 2.95 7.63
CA PRO A 27 19.73 2.08 7.98
C PRO A 27 19.31 0.75 8.65
N ARG A 28 18.05 0.60 9.07
CA ARG A 28 17.49 -0.66 9.58
C ARG A 28 16.08 -0.85 9.02
N ARG A 29 15.76 -2.09 8.66
CA ARG A 29 14.42 -2.47 8.20
C ARG A 29 13.39 -2.15 9.28
N LYS A 30 12.64 -1.07 9.11
CA LYS A 30 11.64 -0.60 10.08
C LYS A 30 10.36 -0.27 9.35
N THR A 31 9.24 -0.79 9.85
CA THR A 31 7.92 -0.39 9.38
C THR A 31 7.68 1.06 9.76
N ILE A 32 7.45 1.88 8.74
CA ILE A 32 7.18 3.31 8.86
C ILE A 32 5.70 3.54 9.14
N GLY A 33 4.87 2.70 8.53
CA GLY A 33 3.43 2.74 8.66
C GLY A 33 2.79 1.66 7.80
N GLU A 34 1.49 1.57 7.93
CA GLU A 34 0.67 0.71 7.10
C GLU A 34 -0.57 1.45 6.61
N CYS A 35 -1.06 1.04 5.47
CA CYS A 35 -2.36 1.47 4.98
C CYS A 35 -3.18 0.25 4.57
N ILE A 36 -4.50 0.40 4.64
CA ILE A 36 -5.46 -0.70 4.51
C ILE A 36 -6.47 -0.33 3.44
N LEU A 37 -6.70 -1.24 2.49
CA LEU A 37 -7.75 -1.15 1.49
C LEU A 37 -8.74 -2.31 1.68
N PRO A 38 -10.00 -2.05 2.05
CA PRO A 38 -11.05 -3.05 2.00
C PRO A 38 -11.26 -3.56 0.56
N LEU A 39 -11.36 -4.86 0.36
CA LEU A 39 -11.52 -5.43 -0.99
C LEU A 39 -12.97 -5.46 -1.48
N ARG A 40 -13.91 -5.14 -0.60
CA ARG A 40 -15.36 -5.20 -0.87
C ARG A 40 -15.82 -4.21 -1.93
N ASP A 41 -15.13 -3.08 -2.05
CA ASP A 41 -15.49 -1.97 -2.94
C ASP A 41 -14.64 -1.96 -4.23
N LEU A 42 -13.93 -3.07 -4.52
CA LEU A 42 -13.12 -3.18 -5.72
C LEU A 42 -14.00 -3.30 -6.97
N SER A 43 -13.65 -2.51 -7.98
CA SER A 43 -14.30 -2.49 -9.29
C SER A 43 -13.50 -3.25 -10.34
N SER A 44 -14.19 -3.65 -11.42
CA SER A 44 -13.56 -4.16 -12.63
C SER A 44 -12.91 -3.07 -13.48
N GLN A 45 -13.25 -1.81 -13.24
CA GLN A 45 -12.56 -0.67 -13.82
C GLN A 45 -11.36 -0.30 -12.95
N GLU A 46 -10.31 0.23 -13.58
CA GLU A 46 -9.19 0.80 -12.85
C GLU A 46 -9.67 2.01 -12.04
N VAL A 47 -9.58 1.90 -10.72
CA VAL A 47 -9.93 2.97 -9.78
C VAL A 47 -8.71 3.32 -8.94
N GLY A 48 -8.45 4.62 -8.83
CA GLY A 48 -7.39 5.17 -7.98
C GLY A 48 -7.89 5.45 -6.57
N TYR A 49 -7.18 4.94 -5.55
CA TYR A 49 -7.46 5.21 -4.15
C TYR A 49 -6.28 5.93 -3.49
N TRP A 50 -6.59 6.99 -2.76
CA TRP A 50 -5.64 7.61 -1.84
C TRP A 50 -5.79 6.98 -0.46
N LEU A 51 -4.71 6.39 0.04
CA LEU A 51 -4.66 5.70 1.31
C LEU A 51 -3.75 6.44 2.28
N MET A 52 -4.29 6.81 3.44
CA MET A 52 -3.52 7.38 4.54
C MET A 52 -2.61 6.31 5.14
N ILE A 53 -1.32 6.61 5.21
CA ILE A 53 -0.32 5.76 5.88
C ILE A 53 -0.37 6.06 7.36
N THR A 54 -0.82 5.08 8.13
CA THR A 54 -0.93 5.19 9.59
C THR A 54 0.37 4.71 10.21
N PRO A 55 1.08 5.54 11.00
CA PRO A 55 2.33 5.14 11.64
C PRO A 55 2.07 4.11 12.75
N PRO A 56 3.03 3.21 13.04
CA PRO A 56 2.86 2.15 14.03
C PRO A 56 2.88 2.68 15.48
N SER A 57 3.27 3.93 15.69
CA SER A 57 3.33 4.60 16.98
C SER A 57 2.42 5.82 16.97
N LYS A 58 1.60 6.00 18.03
CA LYS A 58 0.73 7.16 18.26
C LYS A 58 1.49 8.50 18.34
N ALA A 59 2.82 8.48 18.39
CA ALA A 59 3.65 9.66 18.64
C ALA A 59 4.02 10.48 17.39
N LEU A 60 3.74 9.97 16.17
CA LEU A 60 4.09 10.67 14.93
C LEU A 60 2.81 11.02 14.16
N VAL A 61 2.54 12.30 13.99
CA VAL A 61 1.54 12.79 13.04
C VAL A 61 2.18 12.65 11.66
N CYS A 62 1.92 11.54 10.98
CA CYS A 62 2.42 11.29 9.63
C CYS A 62 1.27 11.52 8.64
N SER A 63 1.35 12.58 7.85
CA SER A 63 0.40 12.88 6.77
C SER A 63 0.74 12.16 5.46
N ALA A 64 1.43 11.03 5.55
CA ALA A 64 1.88 10.28 4.40
C ALA A 64 0.71 9.61 3.69
N GLU A 65 0.69 9.69 2.37
CA GLU A 65 -0.40 9.20 1.54
C GLU A 65 0.16 8.33 0.41
N LEU A 66 -0.53 7.23 0.10
CA LEU A 66 -0.20 6.33 -0.99
C LEU A 66 -1.37 6.28 -1.97
N LYS A 67 -1.10 6.64 -3.22
CA LYS A 67 -2.04 6.48 -4.33
C LYS A 67 -1.80 5.13 -4.99
N ILE A 68 -2.85 4.32 -5.01
CA ILE A 68 -2.84 3.02 -5.67
C ILE A 68 -3.93 2.96 -6.74
N GLY A 69 -3.63 2.34 -7.87
CA GLY A 69 -4.62 1.91 -8.85
C GLY A 69 -5.01 0.46 -8.56
N THR A 70 -6.30 0.15 -8.56
CA THR A 70 -6.79 -1.22 -8.39
C THR A 70 -7.70 -1.59 -9.55
N CYS A 71 -7.63 -2.83 -10.01
CA CYS A 71 -8.56 -3.40 -10.98
C CYS A 71 -8.85 -4.87 -10.62
N PHE A 72 -10.12 -5.21 -10.44
CA PHE A 72 -10.55 -6.56 -10.10
C PHE A 72 -11.18 -7.28 -11.29
N GLN A 73 -10.54 -8.36 -11.73
CA GLN A 73 -11.06 -9.21 -12.80
C GLN A 73 -11.75 -10.43 -12.20
N ALA A 74 -13.08 -10.34 -12.00
CA ALA A 74 -13.89 -11.42 -11.43
C ALA A 74 -13.73 -12.75 -12.19
N VAL A 75 -13.71 -12.69 -13.52
CA VAL A 75 -13.55 -13.85 -14.41
C VAL A 75 -12.25 -14.62 -14.15
N ASN A 76 -11.19 -13.91 -13.77
CA ASN A 76 -9.88 -14.48 -13.52
C ASN A 76 -9.59 -14.65 -12.02
N SER A 77 -10.51 -14.23 -11.15
CA SER A 77 -10.31 -14.19 -9.69
C SER A 77 -8.99 -13.50 -9.31
N ARG A 78 -8.70 -12.38 -10.00
CA ARG A 78 -7.44 -11.64 -9.87
C ARG A 78 -7.68 -10.18 -9.53
N ILE A 79 -6.89 -9.66 -8.60
CA ILE A 79 -6.77 -8.23 -8.36
C ILE A 79 -5.43 -7.79 -8.91
N GLN A 80 -5.46 -6.78 -9.78
CA GLN A 80 -4.28 -6.02 -10.17
C GLN A 80 -4.19 -4.77 -9.33
N LEU A 81 -3.00 -4.50 -8.83
CA LEU A 81 -2.68 -3.36 -7.99
C LEU A 81 -1.46 -2.67 -8.51
N GLN A 82 -1.53 -1.37 -8.66
CA GLN A 82 -0.45 -0.55 -9.16
C GLN A 82 -0.15 0.55 -8.16
N ILE A 83 1.12 0.71 -7.82
CA ILE A 83 1.54 1.89 -7.08
C ILE A 83 1.67 3.03 -8.07
N LEU A 84 0.81 4.03 -7.91
CA LEU A 84 0.81 5.20 -8.79
C LEU A 84 1.77 6.25 -8.22
N GLU A 85 1.54 6.67 -6.98
CA GLU A 85 2.23 7.80 -6.36
C GLU A 85 2.31 7.63 -4.84
N ALA A 86 3.29 8.25 -4.19
CA ALA A 86 3.36 8.36 -2.74
C ALA A 86 3.75 9.79 -2.35
N GLN A 87 3.05 10.36 -1.38
CA GLN A 87 3.25 11.74 -0.93
C GLN A 87 3.52 11.79 0.58
N ASN A 88 4.21 12.84 1.01
CA ASN A 88 4.45 13.15 2.43
C ASN A 88 5.09 12.01 3.25
N LEU A 89 5.81 11.09 2.58
CA LEU A 89 6.52 10.01 3.25
C LEU A 89 7.50 10.59 4.29
N PRO A 90 7.51 10.07 5.52
CA PRO A 90 8.27 10.69 6.60
C PRO A 90 9.75 10.70 6.24
N SER A 91 10.31 11.90 6.27
CA SER A 91 11.72 12.10 6.03
C SER A 91 12.49 11.72 7.27
N SER A 92 13.37 10.70 7.15
CA SER A 92 14.43 10.52 8.13
C SER A 92 15.23 11.82 8.20
N SER A 93 15.41 12.34 9.41
CA SER A 93 16.04 13.61 9.75
C SER A 93 17.56 13.67 9.53
N THR A 94 18.13 12.79 8.70
CA THR A 94 19.56 12.81 8.36
C THR A 94 19.80 13.41 6.96
N PRO A 95 20.59 14.50 6.85
CA PRO A 95 20.72 15.31 5.64
C PRO A 95 21.68 14.74 4.57
N LEU A 96 21.93 13.43 4.55
CA LEU A 96 22.91 12.82 3.65
C LEU A 96 22.29 11.67 2.82
N SER A 97 22.25 11.89 1.51
CA SER A 97 21.98 10.93 0.43
C SER A 97 20.51 10.60 0.13
N SER A 98 20.11 11.11 -1.04
CA SER A 98 18.82 11.13 -1.72
C SER A 98 18.41 9.78 -2.36
N SER A 99 18.64 8.64 -1.70
CA SER A 99 18.14 7.34 -2.18
C SER A 99 17.51 6.55 -1.03
N LYS A 100 16.28 6.92 -0.66
CA LYS A 100 15.48 6.14 0.28
C LYS A 100 14.82 4.99 -0.48
N TYR A 101 15.23 3.77 -0.16
CA TYR A 101 14.57 2.57 -0.65
C TYR A 101 13.44 2.21 0.33
N TYR A 102 12.20 2.44 -0.10
CA TYR A 102 11.02 1.95 0.60
C TYR A 102 10.57 0.64 -0.04
N SER A 103 10.36 -0.41 0.75
CA SER A 103 9.70 -1.63 0.25
C SER A 103 8.24 -1.62 0.67
N LEU A 104 7.35 -1.79 -0.30
CA LEU A 104 5.92 -2.00 -0.08
C LEU A 104 5.63 -3.50 -0.06
N ILE A 105 5.08 -3.97 1.05
CA ILE A 105 4.66 -5.36 1.19
C ILE A 105 3.13 -5.37 1.25
N GLY A 106 2.49 -5.82 0.17
CA GLY A 106 1.06 -6.06 0.10
C GLY A 106 0.74 -7.49 0.55
N GLN A 107 -0.14 -7.63 1.55
CA GLN A 107 -0.61 -8.93 2.03
C GLN A 107 -2.14 -8.94 2.10
N ILE A 108 -2.74 -10.01 1.57
CA ILE A 108 -4.15 -10.34 1.75
C ILE A 108 -4.18 -11.52 2.74
N PRO A 109 -4.80 -11.38 3.92
CA PRO A 109 -4.92 -12.46 4.89
C PRO A 109 -5.89 -13.56 4.43
#